data_AF-A0A7L0WCB6-F1
#
_entry.id   AF-A0A7L0WCB6-F1
#
_cell.length_a   1.000
_cell.length_b   1.000
_cell.length_c   1.000
_cell.angle_alpha   90.00
_cell.angle_beta   90.00
_cell.angle_gamma   90.00
#
_symmetry.space_group_name_H-M   'P 1'
#
loop_
_entity.id
_entity.type
_entity.pdbx_description
1 polymer ?
#
loop_
_entity_poly.entity_id
_entity_poly.type
_entity_poly.pdbx_seq_one_letter_code
_entity_poly.pdbx_strand_id
1 'polypeptide(L)'
;QMKTLRGDFDQLREEHETLLEIHRETAEERGSFFADLQQAQRSRTPRPDWAKCSEVIPGGAARWGCLAEGKSSEQLVDVLLEEIGTGVLKETSVFHGWGKGDTVPVYLRHEGEVQNKKLTKKDVVNILKDIWKEKIALEQQAGKRFSLPEFFLSYLQKKHGDASAMEWSYTLYENMRLCPANHVMSSFYRTLTGKVAEEQYHAQNQLVSNLQKQLAACDSPGSGTLTSEQLRQMALREAFPLKRRESIQELVDASRCRLDSTEDLIDYKALFKEDEEGNPEPFVAKIRSQYVSEKREYLRELKHSLGDLRELNADDLKAAFSRIDPAIDDQTLDAYVGLAYQVRREQPDQQAVPVDTALERLLAGDVRRVGPSPRKQ
;
A
#
# COMPACT_ATOMS: atom_id res chain seq x y z
N GLN A 1 -4.23 15.07 -69.63
CA GLN A 1 -3.40 15.06 -68.41
C GLN A 1 -4.15 15.63 -67.21
N MET A 2 -4.49 16.93 -67.16
CA MET A 2 -5.23 17.49 -66.01
C MET A 2 -6.63 16.89 -65.74
N LYS A 3 -7.40 16.52 -66.78
CA LYS A 3 -8.69 15.85 -66.60
C LYS A 3 -8.56 14.44 -66.01
N THR A 4 -7.50 13.73 -66.37
CA THR A 4 -7.20 12.38 -65.86
C THR A 4 -6.79 12.45 -64.39
N LEU A 5 -5.85 13.34 -64.04
CA LEU A 5 -5.46 13.56 -62.65
C LEU A 5 -6.61 13.99 -61.73
N ARG A 6 -7.57 14.75 -62.26
CA ARG A 6 -8.75 15.15 -61.49
C ARG A 6 -9.67 13.97 -61.20
N GLY A 7 -9.87 13.10 -62.18
CA GLY A 7 -10.61 11.84 -62.00
C GLY A 7 -9.92 10.92 -60.98
N ASP A 8 -8.60 10.76 -61.09
CA ASP A 8 -7.82 9.94 -60.16
C ASP A 8 -7.87 10.50 -58.72
N PHE A 9 -7.85 11.84 -58.57
CA PHE A 9 -7.98 12.50 -57.27
C PHE A 9 -9.38 12.33 -56.65
N ASP A 10 -10.43 12.48 -57.45
CA ASP A 10 -11.81 12.32 -56.99
C ASP A 10 -12.07 10.85 -56.58
N GLN A 11 -11.54 9.88 -57.34
CA GLN A 11 -11.58 8.47 -56.99
C GLN A 11 -10.83 8.18 -55.68
N LEU A 12 -9.61 8.69 -55.53
CA LEU A 12 -8.82 8.49 -54.30
C LEU A 12 -9.51 9.08 -53.06
N ARG A 13 -10.20 10.21 -53.23
CA ARG A 13 -10.98 10.83 -52.14
C ARG A 13 -12.15 9.94 -51.71
N GLU A 14 -12.87 9.37 -52.68
CA GLU A 14 -13.99 8.44 -52.42
C GLU A 14 -13.51 7.15 -51.73
N GLU A 15 -12.39 6.58 -52.18
CA GLU A 15 -11.76 5.42 -51.54
C GLU A 15 -11.32 5.72 -50.11
N HIS A 16 -10.75 6.91 -49.86
CA HIS A 16 -10.33 7.34 -48.53
C HIS A 16 -11.51 7.57 -47.59
N GLU A 17 -12.60 8.20 -48.06
CA GLU A 17 -13.84 8.36 -47.27
C GLU A 17 -14.44 7.01 -46.91
N THR A 18 -14.45 6.06 -47.85
CA THR A 18 -14.92 4.69 -47.61
C THR A 18 -14.05 3.97 -46.56
N LEU A 19 -12.73 4.11 -46.65
CA LEU A 19 -11.79 3.53 -45.69
C LEU A 19 -11.96 4.09 -44.27
N LEU A 20 -12.24 5.40 -44.14
CA LEU A 20 -12.51 6.02 -42.85
C LEU A 20 -13.78 5.46 -42.21
N GLU A 21 -14.82 5.27 -43.01
CA GLU A 21 -16.08 4.71 -42.53
C GLU A 21 -15.90 3.27 -42.04
N ILE A 22 -15.21 2.43 -42.83
CA ILE A 22 -14.89 1.05 -42.44
C ILE A 22 -14.05 1.03 -41.16
N HIS A 23 -13.08 1.93 -41.01
CA HIS A 23 -12.26 1.99 -39.80
C HIS A 23 -13.09 2.37 -38.56
N ARG A 24 -14.03 3.30 -38.70
CA ARG A 24 -14.96 3.71 -37.65
C ARG A 24 -15.83 2.52 -37.23
N GLU A 25 -16.47 1.85 -38.18
CA GLU A 25 -17.31 0.67 -37.93
C GLU A 25 -16.51 -0.46 -37.26
N THR A 26 -15.32 -0.76 -37.78
CA THR A 26 -14.44 -1.80 -37.20
C THR A 26 -14.03 -1.45 -35.77
N ALA A 27 -13.79 -0.17 -35.46
CA ALA A 27 -13.45 0.27 -34.11
C ALA A 27 -14.64 0.12 -33.15
N GLU A 28 -15.86 0.42 -33.60
CA GLU A 28 -17.10 0.22 -32.85
C GLU A 28 -17.38 -1.26 -32.59
N GLU A 29 -17.26 -2.11 -33.62
CA GLU A 29 -17.39 -3.56 -33.49
C GLU A 29 -16.36 -4.14 -32.51
N ARG A 30 -15.09 -3.69 -32.60
CA ARG A 30 -14.04 -4.10 -31.65
C ARG A 30 -14.40 -3.70 -30.22
N GLY A 31 -14.98 -2.52 -30.04
CA GLY A 31 -15.48 -2.06 -28.74
C GLY A 31 -16.59 -2.96 -28.20
N SER A 32 -17.55 -3.31 -29.05
CA SER A 32 -18.65 -4.22 -28.71
C SER A 32 -18.14 -5.60 -28.34
N PHE A 33 -17.30 -6.22 -29.18
CA PHE A 33 -16.72 -7.54 -28.90
C PHE A 33 -15.90 -7.55 -27.61
N PHE A 34 -15.18 -6.47 -27.30
CA PHE A 34 -14.43 -6.37 -26.04
C PHE A 34 -15.37 -6.31 -24.83
N ALA A 35 -16.48 -5.57 -24.92
CA ALA A 35 -17.50 -5.52 -23.86
C ALA A 35 -18.18 -6.88 -23.67
N ASP A 36 -18.57 -7.54 -24.77
CA ASP A 36 -19.19 -8.87 -24.75
C ASP A 36 -18.23 -9.92 -24.18
N LEU A 37 -16.94 -9.85 -24.52
CA LEU A 37 -15.92 -10.74 -24.02
C LEU A 37 -15.71 -10.54 -22.50
N GLN A 38 -15.71 -9.29 -22.01
CA GLN A 38 -15.71 -9.03 -20.57
C GLN A 38 -16.95 -9.61 -19.89
N GLN A 39 -18.13 -9.46 -20.48
CA GLN A 39 -19.38 -9.98 -19.93
C GLN A 39 -19.40 -11.51 -19.90
N ALA A 40 -18.96 -12.17 -20.99
CA ALA A 40 -18.85 -13.61 -21.07
C ALA A 40 -17.78 -14.17 -20.12
N GLN A 41 -16.67 -13.45 -19.91
CA GLN A 41 -15.69 -13.80 -18.88
C GLN A 41 -16.28 -13.72 -17.48
N ARG A 42 -17.09 -12.68 -17.18
CA ARG A 42 -17.81 -12.55 -15.90
C ARG A 42 -18.83 -13.68 -15.67
N SER A 43 -19.45 -14.22 -16.71
CA SER A 43 -20.45 -15.28 -16.60
C SER A 43 -19.86 -16.70 -16.54
N ARG A 44 -18.59 -16.90 -16.92
CA ARG A 44 -17.94 -18.23 -16.98
C ARG A 44 -17.46 -18.76 -15.62
N THR A 45 -17.31 -17.90 -14.61
CA THR A 45 -17.00 -18.31 -13.24
C THR A 45 -18.22 -18.05 -12.35
N PRO A 46 -19.02 -19.07 -11.95
CA PRO A 46 -20.09 -18.86 -11.00
C PRO A 46 -19.49 -18.22 -9.74
N ARG A 47 -19.94 -17.01 -9.42
CA ARG A 47 -19.52 -16.31 -8.21
C ARG A 47 -19.93 -17.16 -7.00
N PRO A 48 -19.09 -17.31 -5.97
CA PRO A 48 -19.50 -17.93 -4.73
C PRO A 48 -20.75 -17.25 -4.17
N ASP A 49 -21.66 -18.05 -3.62
CA ASP A 49 -22.79 -17.52 -2.87
C ASP A 49 -22.31 -17.02 -1.52
N TRP A 50 -21.94 -15.75 -1.47
CA TRP A 50 -21.40 -15.08 -0.29
C TRP A 50 -22.42 -14.96 0.84
N ALA A 51 -23.73 -15.13 0.60
CA ALA A 51 -24.72 -15.09 1.67
C ALA A 51 -24.49 -16.23 2.68
N LYS A 52 -24.00 -17.38 2.23
CA LYS A 52 -23.69 -18.56 3.07
C LYS A 52 -22.62 -18.28 4.13
N CYS A 53 -21.74 -17.31 3.90
CA CYS A 53 -20.72 -16.93 4.88
C CYS A 53 -21.35 -16.43 6.19
N SER A 54 -22.55 -15.84 6.13
CA SER A 54 -23.28 -15.41 7.32
C SER A 54 -23.73 -16.57 8.24
N GLU A 55 -23.82 -17.80 7.72
CA GLU A 55 -24.23 -18.97 8.50
C GLU A 55 -23.06 -19.61 9.27
N VAL A 56 -21.84 -19.42 8.77
CA VAL A 56 -20.63 -20.08 9.29
C VAL A 56 -19.70 -19.14 10.05
N ILE A 57 -19.72 -17.84 9.74
CA ILE A 57 -18.87 -16.86 10.40
C ILE A 57 -19.46 -16.47 11.76
N PRO A 58 -18.67 -16.50 12.85
CA PRO A 58 -19.11 -16.01 14.15
C PRO A 58 -19.61 -14.57 14.06
N GLY A 59 -20.79 -14.28 14.65
CA GLY A 59 -21.46 -12.98 14.57
C GLY A 59 -22.54 -12.88 13.47
N GLY A 60 -22.69 -13.91 12.65
CA GLY A 60 -23.85 -14.08 11.77
C GLY A 60 -23.95 -13.05 10.64
N ALA A 61 -25.18 -12.83 10.16
CA ALA A 61 -25.49 -11.90 9.07
C ALA A 61 -25.07 -10.46 9.36
N ALA A 62 -25.20 -10.00 10.61
CA ALA A 62 -24.81 -8.63 11.00
C ALA A 62 -23.31 -8.41 10.79
N ARG A 63 -22.47 -9.32 11.32
CA ARG A 63 -21.03 -9.21 11.17
C ARG A 63 -20.58 -9.42 9.73
N TRP A 64 -21.16 -10.38 9.02
CA TRP A 64 -20.85 -10.58 7.61
C TRP A 64 -21.23 -9.37 6.76
N GLY A 65 -22.36 -8.72 7.03
CA GLY A 65 -22.77 -7.49 6.36
C GLY A 65 -21.70 -6.41 6.46
N CYS A 66 -21.23 -6.12 7.68
CA CYS A 66 -20.14 -5.16 7.90
C CYS A 66 -18.83 -5.57 7.22
N LEU A 67 -18.49 -6.87 7.26
CA LEU A 67 -17.26 -7.37 6.63
C LEU A 67 -17.32 -7.35 5.11
N ALA A 68 -18.49 -7.54 4.50
CA ALA A 68 -18.65 -7.65 3.07
C ALA A 68 -18.92 -6.32 2.37
N GLU A 69 -19.31 -5.30 3.12
CA GLU A 69 -19.69 -3.98 2.60
C GLU A 69 -18.58 -3.39 1.71
N GLY A 70 -18.95 -3.00 0.49
CA GLY A 70 -18.05 -2.36 -0.47
C GLY A 70 -16.94 -3.24 -1.05
N LYS A 71 -16.90 -4.55 -0.75
CA LYS A 71 -15.84 -5.46 -1.21
C LYS A 71 -16.20 -6.22 -2.48
N SER A 72 -15.21 -6.40 -3.35
CA SER A 72 -15.29 -7.30 -4.51
C SER A 72 -15.25 -8.76 -4.06
N SER A 73 -15.72 -9.70 -4.89
CA SER A 73 -15.63 -11.13 -4.49
C SER A 73 -14.21 -11.63 -4.27
N GLU A 74 -13.21 -11.04 -4.93
CA GLU A 74 -11.80 -11.38 -4.67
C GLU A 74 -11.41 -10.93 -3.26
N GLN A 75 -11.77 -9.71 -2.87
CA GLN A 75 -11.54 -9.20 -1.51
C GLN A 75 -12.33 -9.99 -0.46
N LEU A 76 -13.51 -10.53 -0.80
CA LEU A 76 -14.28 -11.39 0.10
C LEU A 76 -13.60 -12.75 0.34
N VAL A 77 -12.82 -13.27 -0.61
CA VAL A 77 -11.97 -14.45 -0.38
C VAL A 77 -10.95 -14.14 0.71
N ASP A 78 -10.25 -13.01 0.63
CA ASP A 78 -9.25 -12.62 1.63
C ASP A 78 -9.87 -12.47 3.03
N VAL A 79 -11.04 -11.85 3.11
CA VAL A 79 -11.81 -11.73 4.36
C VAL A 79 -12.16 -13.10 4.91
N LEU A 80 -12.65 -14.02 4.08
CA LEU A 80 -13.01 -15.37 4.52
C LEU A 80 -11.80 -16.16 5.01
N LEU A 81 -10.67 -16.08 4.31
CA LEU A 81 -9.43 -16.75 4.70
C LEU A 81 -8.91 -16.22 6.05
N GLU A 82 -8.99 -14.91 6.28
CA GLU A 82 -8.64 -14.29 7.57
C GLU A 82 -9.58 -14.78 8.69
N GLU A 83 -10.88 -14.86 8.44
CA GLU A 83 -11.86 -15.35 9.42
C GLU A 83 -11.66 -16.82 9.78
N ILE A 84 -11.42 -17.67 8.79
CA ILE A 84 -11.09 -19.09 9.02
C ILE A 84 -9.78 -19.21 9.79
N GLY A 85 -8.74 -18.49 9.36
CA GLY A 85 -7.41 -18.53 9.98
C GLY A 85 -7.44 -18.07 11.44
N THR A 86 -8.15 -16.97 11.72
CA THR A 86 -8.32 -16.46 13.09
C THR A 86 -9.21 -17.34 13.94
N GLY A 87 -10.19 -18.03 13.35
CA GLY A 87 -10.98 -19.08 14.02
C GLY A 87 -10.10 -20.24 14.49
N VAL A 88 -9.29 -20.80 13.59
CA VAL A 88 -8.33 -21.87 13.92
C VAL A 88 -7.33 -21.40 14.98
N LEU A 89 -6.82 -20.17 14.87
CA LEU A 89 -5.90 -19.58 15.85
C LEU A 89 -6.52 -19.52 17.26
N LYS A 90 -7.83 -19.21 17.36
CA LYS A 90 -8.56 -19.20 18.64
C LYS A 90 -8.72 -20.59 19.23
N GLU A 91 -8.64 -21.66 18.45
CA GLU A 91 -8.66 -23.04 18.94
C GLU A 91 -7.25 -23.53 19.32
N THR A 92 -6.20 -23.12 18.59
CA THR A 92 -4.80 -23.51 18.82
C THR A 92 -4.30 -23.11 20.22
N SER A 93 -4.13 -24.06 21.15
CA SER A 93 -3.65 -23.80 22.52
C SER A 93 -2.15 -23.51 22.58
N VAL A 94 -1.36 -24.19 21.74
CA VAL A 94 0.11 -24.12 21.75
C VAL A 94 0.65 -23.90 20.35
N PHE A 95 1.76 -23.16 20.26
CA PHE A 95 2.58 -23.07 19.05
C PHE A 95 3.86 -23.87 19.23
N HIS A 96 4.35 -24.45 18.14
CA HIS A 96 5.63 -25.14 18.13
C HIS A 96 6.74 -24.16 17.75
N GLY A 97 7.79 -24.12 18.56
CA GLY A 97 8.96 -23.30 18.33
C GLY A 97 9.65 -23.64 17.01
N TRP A 98 10.20 -22.62 16.34
CA TRP A 98 10.90 -22.72 15.06
C TRP A 98 12.38 -23.08 15.21
N GLY A 99 12.82 -23.30 16.44
CA GLY A 99 14.19 -23.62 16.81
C GLY A 99 15.03 -22.39 17.16
N LYS A 100 16.29 -22.64 17.53
CA LYS A 100 17.25 -21.60 17.96
C LYS A 100 18.29 -21.20 16.91
N GLY A 101 18.14 -21.67 15.67
CA GLY A 101 19.09 -21.40 14.60
C GLY A 101 19.18 -19.90 14.23
N ASP A 102 20.32 -19.49 13.69
CA ASP A 102 20.56 -18.09 13.32
C ASP A 102 19.65 -17.58 12.19
N THR A 103 19.11 -18.50 11.39
CA THR A 103 18.13 -18.20 10.32
C THR A 103 16.74 -17.89 10.87
N VAL A 104 16.46 -18.23 12.13
CA VAL A 104 15.19 -17.92 12.79
C VAL A 104 15.26 -16.48 13.32
N PRO A 105 14.24 -15.64 13.12
CA PRO A 105 14.23 -14.29 13.69
C PRO A 105 14.35 -14.33 15.22
N VAL A 106 15.10 -13.39 15.82
CA VAL A 106 15.40 -13.38 17.27
C VAL A 106 14.15 -13.51 18.15
N TYR A 107 13.05 -12.89 17.74
CA TYR A 107 11.78 -12.91 18.45
C TYR A 107 11.04 -14.27 18.33
N LEU A 108 11.45 -15.18 17.45
CA LEU A 108 10.89 -16.53 17.32
C LEU A 108 11.89 -17.63 17.72
N ARG A 109 13.10 -17.29 18.18
CA ARG A 109 14.11 -18.29 18.55
C ARG A 109 13.74 -19.02 19.84
N HIS A 110 12.98 -20.10 19.70
CA HIS A 110 12.51 -20.91 20.81
C HIS A 110 12.44 -22.39 20.42
N GLU A 111 12.73 -23.26 21.38
CA GLU A 111 12.62 -24.72 21.26
C GLU A 111 11.47 -25.21 22.13
N GLY A 112 10.65 -26.11 21.61
CA GLY A 112 9.49 -26.65 22.33
C GLY A 112 8.21 -25.85 22.12
N GLU A 113 7.22 -26.12 22.97
CA GLU A 113 5.88 -25.53 22.86
C GLU A 113 5.77 -24.21 23.63
N VAL A 114 5.07 -23.23 23.04
CA VAL A 114 4.71 -21.97 23.70
C VAL A 114 3.20 -21.79 23.73
N GLN A 115 2.66 -21.29 24.84
CA GLN A 115 1.22 -21.10 24.98
C GLN A 115 0.72 -19.94 24.11
N ASN A 116 -0.41 -20.13 23.45
CA ASN A 116 -1.12 -19.06 22.77
C ASN A 116 -1.87 -18.19 23.77
N LYS A 117 -1.61 -16.87 23.75
CA LYS A 117 -2.25 -15.90 24.66
C LYS A 117 -3.69 -15.56 24.29
N LYS A 118 -4.23 -16.10 23.19
CA LYS A 118 -5.64 -15.95 22.76
C LYS A 118 -6.10 -14.49 22.70
N LEU A 119 -5.26 -13.62 22.14
CA LEU A 119 -5.53 -12.19 22.04
C LEU A 119 -6.64 -11.89 21.03
N THR A 120 -7.40 -10.81 21.27
CA THR A 120 -8.30 -10.25 20.26
C THR A 120 -7.53 -9.39 19.25
N LYS A 121 -8.12 -9.10 18.09
CA LYS A 121 -7.50 -8.20 17.10
C LYS A 121 -7.19 -6.81 17.70
N LYS A 122 -8.12 -6.30 18.52
CA LYS A 122 -7.96 -5.02 19.23
C LYS A 122 -6.78 -5.03 20.20
N ASP A 123 -6.61 -6.11 20.97
CA ASP A 123 -5.48 -6.23 21.91
C ASP A 123 -4.14 -6.22 21.16
N VAL A 124 -4.05 -6.99 20.08
CA VAL A 124 -2.86 -7.03 19.22
C VAL A 124 -2.55 -5.63 18.69
N VAL A 125 -3.54 -4.94 18.10
CA VAL A 125 -3.34 -3.58 17.58
C VAL A 125 -2.85 -2.61 18.65
N ASN A 126 -3.44 -2.64 19.85
CA ASN A 126 -3.03 -1.78 20.94
C ASN A 126 -1.58 -2.04 21.37
N ILE A 127 -1.18 -3.32 21.45
CA ILE A 127 0.20 -3.71 21.76
C ILE A 127 1.15 -3.22 20.68
N LEU A 128 0.84 -3.43 19.40
CA LEU A 128 1.71 -3.01 18.29
C LEU A 128 1.90 -1.48 18.25
N LYS A 129 0.85 -0.72 18.55
CA LYS A 129 0.93 0.74 18.68
C LYS A 129 1.81 1.17 19.85
N ASP A 130 1.68 0.50 20.99
CA ASP A 130 2.50 0.78 22.16
C ASP A 130 3.98 0.47 21.91
N ILE A 131 4.28 -0.62 21.19
CA ILE A 131 5.65 -0.94 20.74
C ILE A 131 6.23 0.17 19.87
N TRP A 132 5.48 0.66 18.88
CA TRP A 132 5.94 1.78 18.05
C TRP A 132 6.18 3.04 18.88
N LYS A 133 5.26 3.37 19.79
CA LYS A 133 5.36 4.53 20.66
C LYS A 133 6.60 4.46 21.54
N GLU A 134 6.84 3.34 22.22
CA GLU A 134 8.02 3.14 23.06
C GLU A 134 9.32 3.16 22.25
N LYS A 135 9.34 2.53 21.07
CA LYS A 135 10.52 2.53 20.19
C LYS A 135 10.89 3.95 19.78
N ILE A 136 9.93 4.71 19.27
CA ILE A 136 10.14 6.08 18.80
C ILE A 136 10.64 6.96 19.96
N ALA A 137 10.03 6.85 21.14
CA ALA A 137 10.46 7.60 22.32
C ALA A 137 11.88 7.24 22.75
N LEU A 138 12.24 5.95 22.74
CA LEU A 138 13.58 5.50 23.09
C LEU A 138 14.64 5.97 22.09
N GLU A 139 14.35 5.90 20.78
CA GLU A 139 15.25 6.37 19.74
C GLU A 139 15.50 7.88 19.81
N GLN A 140 14.45 8.66 20.11
CA GLN A 140 14.56 10.09 20.33
C GLN A 140 15.44 10.43 21.54
N GLN A 141 15.31 9.67 22.63
CA GLN A 141 16.12 9.87 23.84
C GLN A 141 17.57 9.43 23.65
N ALA A 142 17.79 8.30 22.97
CA ALA A 142 19.12 7.72 22.77
C ALA A 142 19.90 8.33 21.59
N GLY A 143 19.22 9.08 20.71
CA GLY A 143 19.82 9.66 19.50
C GLY A 143 20.30 8.62 18.47
N LYS A 144 19.83 7.38 18.56
CA LYS A 144 20.20 6.28 17.65
C LYS A 144 19.00 5.40 17.32
N ARG A 145 19.06 4.74 16.16
CA ARG A 145 18.05 3.75 15.73
C ARG A 145 18.33 2.38 16.32
N PHE A 146 17.26 1.63 16.61
CA PHE A 146 17.31 0.24 17.03
C PHE A 146 16.65 -0.67 15.99
N SER A 147 17.18 -1.88 15.84
CA SER A 147 16.58 -2.94 15.03
C SER A 147 15.18 -3.27 15.57
N LEU A 148 14.15 -3.22 14.71
CA LEU A 148 12.79 -3.55 15.11
C LEU A 148 12.66 -4.98 15.67
N PRO A 149 13.22 -6.04 15.04
CA PRO A 149 13.24 -7.39 15.62
C PRO A 149 13.80 -7.48 17.04
N GLU A 150 14.92 -6.80 17.32
CA GLU A 150 15.53 -6.84 18.65
C GLU A 150 14.75 -6.01 19.66
N PHE A 151 14.31 -4.81 19.26
CA PHE A 151 13.47 -3.97 20.09
C PHE A 151 12.15 -4.66 20.46
N PHE A 152 11.52 -5.33 19.49
CA PHE A 152 10.28 -6.07 19.69
C PHE A 152 10.44 -7.15 20.76
N LEU A 153 11.49 -7.96 20.67
CA LEU A 153 11.79 -8.96 21.70
C LEU A 153 12.07 -8.32 23.07
N SER A 154 12.94 -7.31 23.11
CA SER A 154 13.31 -6.61 24.34
C SER A 154 12.10 -5.97 25.03
N TYR A 155 11.18 -5.39 24.26
CA TYR A 155 9.92 -4.84 24.76
C TYR A 155 9.08 -5.93 25.44
N LEU A 156 8.91 -7.10 24.80
CA LEU A 156 8.13 -8.19 25.37
C LEU A 156 8.77 -8.77 26.64
N GLN A 157 10.10 -8.91 26.65
CA GLN A 157 10.85 -9.33 27.84
C GLN A 157 10.67 -8.36 29.00
N LYS A 158 10.77 -7.05 28.74
CA LYS A 158 10.57 -6.01 29.74
C LYS A 158 9.15 -6.00 30.29
N LYS A 159 8.14 -6.21 29.44
CA LYS A 159 6.71 -6.09 29.81
C LYS A 159 6.14 -7.36 30.44
N HIS A 160 6.60 -8.54 30.01
CA HIS A 160 6.00 -9.83 30.39
C HIS A 160 6.98 -10.81 31.03
N GLY A 161 8.26 -10.45 31.15
CA GLY A 161 9.33 -11.31 31.64
C GLY A 161 9.86 -12.28 30.57
N ASP A 162 11.11 -12.71 30.74
CA ASP A 162 11.80 -13.57 29.76
C ASP A 162 11.08 -14.89 29.48
N ALA A 163 10.48 -15.49 30.52
CA ALA A 163 9.78 -16.76 30.41
C ALA A 163 8.53 -16.67 29.50
N SER A 164 7.79 -15.57 29.56
CA SER A 164 6.55 -15.41 28.78
C SER A 164 6.75 -14.66 27.46
N ALA A 165 7.88 -13.97 27.27
CA ALA A 165 8.14 -13.17 26.07
C ALA A 165 7.96 -13.95 24.76
N MET A 166 8.34 -15.24 24.73
CA MET A 166 8.18 -16.09 23.55
C MET A 166 6.71 -16.43 23.27
N GLU A 167 5.92 -16.71 24.30
CA GLU A 167 4.48 -16.95 24.16
C GLU A 167 3.77 -15.73 23.54
N TRP A 168 4.12 -14.53 24.01
CA TRP A 168 3.62 -13.28 23.45
C TRP A 168 4.10 -13.06 22.02
N SER A 169 5.37 -13.32 21.75
CA SER A 169 5.96 -13.12 20.43
C SER A 169 5.28 -14.01 19.37
N TYR A 170 5.14 -15.30 19.63
CA TYR A 170 4.44 -16.23 18.74
C TYR A 170 2.98 -15.86 18.57
N THR A 171 2.29 -15.49 19.66
CA THR A 171 0.89 -15.07 19.58
C THR A 171 0.72 -13.83 18.70
N LEU A 172 1.54 -12.79 18.90
CA LEU A 172 1.50 -11.57 18.10
C LEU A 172 1.87 -11.86 16.63
N TYR A 173 2.91 -12.66 16.41
CA TYR A 173 3.38 -13.03 15.07
C TYR A 173 2.27 -13.73 14.27
N GLU A 174 1.62 -14.74 14.84
CA GLU A 174 0.56 -15.49 14.16
C GLU A 174 -0.68 -14.63 13.90
N ASN A 175 -1.08 -13.78 14.86
CA ASN A 175 -2.18 -12.83 14.64
C ASN A 175 -1.88 -11.88 13.48
N MET A 176 -0.67 -11.31 13.45
CA MET A 176 -0.26 -10.41 12.38
C MET A 176 -0.15 -11.09 11.01
N ARG A 177 0.31 -12.35 10.98
CA ARG A 177 0.42 -13.16 9.76
C ARG A 177 -0.94 -13.49 9.15
N LEU A 178 -1.93 -13.75 10.01
CA LEU A 178 -3.27 -14.18 9.61
C LEU A 178 -4.25 -13.04 9.35
N CYS A 179 -3.93 -11.81 9.76
CA CYS A 179 -4.80 -10.63 9.57
C CYS A 179 -4.22 -9.59 8.60
N PRO A 180 -4.00 -9.93 7.31
CA PRO A 180 -3.42 -9.00 6.34
C PRO A 180 -4.34 -7.82 5.99
N ALA A 181 -5.65 -7.92 6.23
CA ALA A 181 -6.59 -6.83 5.99
C ALA A 181 -6.46 -5.71 7.03
N ASN A 182 -6.02 -6.03 8.26
CA ASN A 182 -5.78 -5.02 9.27
C ASN A 182 -4.49 -4.25 8.97
N HIS A 183 -4.61 -2.96 8.69
CA HIS A 183 -3.46 -2.15 8.26
C HIS A 183 -2.34 -2.11 9.32
N VAL A 184 -2.67 -1.97 10.61
CA VAL A 184 -1.65 -1.88 11.67
C VAL A 184 -0.86 -3.18 11.75
N MET A 185 -1.57 -4.32 11.78
CA MET A 185 -0.94 -5.64 11.82
C MET A 185 -0.12 -5.93 10.57
N SER A 186 -0.70 -5.71 9.39
CA SER A 186 -0.04 -5.94 8.10
C SER A 186 1.21 -5.08 7.93
N SER A 187 1.13 -3.79 8.29
CA SER A 187 2.27 -2.88 8.23
C SER A 187 3.37 -3.31 9.22
N PHE A 188 3.02 -3.61 10.47
CA PHE A 188 3.97 -4.07 11.47
C PHE A 188 4.64 -5.39 11.03
N TYR A 189 3.87 -6.36 10.56
CA TYR A 189 4.36 -7.66 10.09
C TYR A 189 5.39 -7.50 8.97
N ARG A 190 5.08 -6.68 7.97
CA ARG A 190 5.95 -6.46 6.82
C ARG A 190 7.27 -5.79 7.22
N THR A 191 7.22 -4.86 8.18
CA THR A 191 8.43 -4.23 8.72
C THR A 191 9.24 -5.20 9.58
N LEU A 192 8.57 -5.94 10.47
CA LEU A 192 9.20 -6.91 11.39
C LEU A 192 9.88 -8.07 10.64
N THR A 193 9.32 -8.47 9.50
CA THR A 193 9.86 -9.53 8.63
C THR A 193 10.84 -9.01 7.57
N GLY A 194 11.15 -7.71 7.57
CA GLY A 194 12.09 -7.09 6.63
C GLY A 194 11.58 -7.00 5.18
N LYS A 195 10.30 -7.29 4.93
CA LYS A 195 9.67 -7.11 3.60
C LYS A 195 9.53 -5.64 3.20
N VAL A 196 9.49 -4.76 4.21
CA VAL A 196 9.42 -3.30 4.06
C VAL A 196 10.35 -2.68 5.09
N ALA A 197 11.02 -1.59 4.71
CA ALA A 197 11.90 -0.83 5.59
C ALA A 197 11.08 0.02 6.57
N GLU A 198 11.59 0.22 7.78
CA GLU A 198 10.90 0.97 8.83
C GLU A 198 10.65 2.43 8.44
N GLU A 199 11.52 3.02 7.62
CA GLU A 199 11.40 4.37 7.09
C GLU A 199 10.06 4.58 6.38
N GLN A 200 9.53 3.56 5.71
CA GLN A 200 8.24 3.63 5.02
C GLN A 200 7.07 3.78 6.02
N TYR A 201 7.15 3.19 7.21
CA TYR A 201 6.16 3.39 8.28
C TYR A 201 6.19 4.84 8.76
N HIS A 202 7.39 5.35 9.07
CA HIS A 202 7.57 6.74 9.53
C HIS A 202 7.12 7.75 8.48
N ALA A 203 7.48 7.55 7.21
CA ALA A 203 7.10 8.41 6.09
C ALA A 203 5.58 8.49 5.90
N GLN A 204 4.89 7.34 5.94
CA GLN A 204 3.43 7.32 5.82
C GLN A 204 2.74 8.03 6.99
N ASN A 205 3.22 7.83 8.22
CA ASN A 205 2.67 8.53 9.38
C ASN A 205 2.94 10.04 9.32
N GLN A 206 4.11 10.44 8.83
CA GLN A 206 4.42 11.86 8.61
C GLN A 206 3.53 12.47 7.54
N LEU A 207 3.23 11.75 6.45
CA LEU A 207 2.28 12.20 5.42
C LEU A 207 0.89 12.44 6.00
N VAL A 208 0.38 11.49 6.79
CA VAL A 208 -0.92 11.62 7.48
C VAL A 208 -0.90 12.80 8.46
N SER A 209 0.15 12.93 9.27
CA SER A 209 0.30 14.06 10.20
C SER A 209 0.38 15.40 9.48
N ASN A 210 1.07 15.48 8.35
CA ASN A 210 1.18 16.72 7.58
C ASN A 210 -0.17 17.11 6.99
N LEU A 211 -0.92 16.14 6.46
CA LEU A 211 -2.27 16.39 5.98
C LEU A 211 -3.20 16.89 7.10
N GLN A 212 -3.14 16.30 8.30
CA GLN A 212 -3.92 16.78 9.45
C GLN A 212 -3.62 18.25 9.79
N LYS A 213 -2.34 18.64 9.74
CA LYS A 213 -1.93 20.04 9.94
C LYS A 213 -2.47 20.96 8.85
N GLN A 214 -2.43 20.53 7.59
CA GLN A 214 -2.98 21.31 6.47
C GLN A 214 -4.49 21.48 6.59
N LEU A 215 -5.22 20.42 6.94
CA LEU A 215 -6.66 20.49 7.18
C LEU A 215 -7.01 21.47 8.31
N ALA A 216 -6.28 21.42 9.43
CA ALA A 216 -6.47 22.34 10.54
C ALA A 216 -6.14 23.80 10.16
N ALA A 217 -5.15 24.03 9.28
CA ALA A 217 -4.82 25.37 8.78
C ALA A 217 -5.90 25.92 7.84
N CYS A 218 -6.53 25.05 7.05
CA CYS A 218 -7.64 25.43 6.15
C CYS A 218 -8.93 25.77 6.92
N ASP A 219 -9.16 25.10 8.05
CA ASP A 219 -10.28 25.37 8.95
C ASP A 219 -9.98 26.56 9.88
N SER A 220 -9.84 27.75 9.29
CA SER A 220 -9.66 29.01 10.03
C SER A 220 -10.68 29.24 11.17
N PRO A 221 -11.99 28.90 11.03
CA PRO A 221 -12.94 29.01 12.14
C PRO A 221 -12.81 27.90 13.20
N GLY A 222 -11.99 26.86 12.98
CA GLY A 222 -11.82 25.74 13.91
C GLY A 222 -13.05 24.86 14.07
N SER A 223 -13.95 24.89 13.09
CA SER A 223 -15.25 24.20 13.07
C SER A 223 -15.13 22.67 13.12
N GLY A 224 -14.01 22.12 12.65
CA GLY A 224 -13.81 20.69 12.42
C GLY A 224 -14.41 20.18 11.11
N THR A 225 -14.91 21.07 10.24
CA THR A 225 -15.57 20.71 8.98
C THR A 225 -15.02 21.49 7.80
N LEU A 226 -15.02 20.88 6.62
CA LEU A 226 -14.64 21.52 5.35
C LEU A 226 -15.61 21.11 4.24
N THR A 227 -15.83 21.98 3.25
CA THR A 227 -16.53 21.59 2.02
C THR A 227 -15.64 20.69 1.15
N SER A 228 -16.23 19.94 0.21
CA SER A 228 -15.46 19.12 -0.72
C SER A 228 -14.45 19.92 -1.54
N GLU A 229 -14.83 21.14 -1.95
CA GLU A 229 -13.93 22.02 -2.70
C GLU A 229 -12.81 22.58 -1.84
N GLN A 230 -13.07 22.92 -0.57
CA GLN A 230 -12.01 23.31 0.37
C GLN A 230 -11.04 22.16 0.62
N LEU A 231 -11.56 20.95 0.87
CA LEU A 231 -10.74 19.75 1.03
C LEU A 231 -9.86 19.52 -0.21
N ARG A 232 -10.45 19.59 -1.41
CA ARG A 232 -9.76 19.37 -2.68
C ARG A 232 -8.67 20.41 -2.95
N GLN A 233 -9.04 21.70 -2.94
CA GLN A 233 -8.17 22.77 -3.42
C GLN A 233 -7.19 23.24 -2.36
N MET A 234 -7.61 23.33 -1.10
CA MET A 234 -6.79 23.96 -0.06
C MET A 234 -5.97 22.94 0.72
N ALA A 235 -6.51 21.75 1.00
CA ALA A 235 -5.80 20.76 1.81
C ALA A 235 -5.08 19.71 0.96
N LEU A 236 -5.80 19.00 0.08
CA LEU A 236 -5.25 17.85 -0.65
C LEU A 236 -4.22 18.25 -1.70
N ARG A 237 -4.45 19.36 -2.43
CA ARG A 237 -3.50 19.85 -3.45
C ARG A 237 -2.21 20.37 -2.85
N GLU A 238 -2.30 21.08 -1.74
CA GLU A 238 -1.12 21.56 -1.00
C GLU A 238 -0.36 20.41 -0.34
N ALA A 239 -1.07 19.47 0.29
CA ALA A 239 -0.44 18.32 0.93
C ALA A 239 0.17 17.32 -0.08
N PHE A 240 -0.39 17.23 -1.29
CA PHE A 240 0.00 16.25 -2.30
C PHE A 240 0.14 16.87 -3.69
N PRO A 241 1.15 17.73 -3.92
CA PRO A 241 1.29 18.49 -5.17
C PRO A 241 1.46 17.60 -6.41
N LEU A 242 2.08 16.42 -6.26
CA LEU A 242 2.35 15.50 -7.36
C LEU A 242 1.22 14.49 -7.64
N LYS A 243 0.18 14.43 -6.79
CA LYS A 243 -0.91 13.47 -6.99
C LYS A 243 -1.75 13.82 -8.21
N ARG A 244 -2.14 12.77 -8.94
CA ARG A 244 -2.99 12.88 -10.14
C ARG A 244 -4.37 13.44 -9.77
N ARG A 245 -5.03 14.08 -10.73
CA ARG A 245 -6.40 14.60 -10.56
C ARG A 245 -7.37 13.50 -10.13
N GLU A 246 -7.30 12.34 -10.77
CA GLU A 246 -8.08 11.16 -10.41
C GLU A 246 -7.80 10.71 -8.97
N SER A 247 -6.53 10.57 -8.58
CA SER A 247 -6.16 10.18 -7.21
C SER A 247 -6.65 11.18 -6.15
N ILE A 248 -6.65 12.48 -6.45
CA ILE A 248 -7.23 13.50 -5.56
C ILE A 248 -8.76 13.34 -5.50
N GLN A 249 -9.42 13.09 -6.63
CA GLN A 249 -10.87 12.86 -6.67
C GLN A 249 -11.25 11.64 -5.83
N GLU A 250 -10.52 10.53 -5.95
CA GLU A 250 -10.77 9.34 -5.14
C GLU A 250 -10.63 9.60 -3.63
N LEU A 251 -9.74 10.51 -3.22
CA LEU A 251 -9.62 10.92 -1.82
C LEU A 251 -10.82 11.76 -1.36
N VAL A 252 -11.32 12.64 -2.22
CA VAL A 252 -12.57 13.38 -1.97
C VAL A 252 -13.74 12.40 -1.86
N ASP A 253 -13.87 11.44 -2.77
CA ASP A 253 -14.93 10.43 -2.72
C ASP A 253 -14.85 9.59 -1.45
N ALA A 254 -13.64 9.15 -1.07
CA ALA A 254 -13.41 8.40 0.17
C ALA A 254 -13.72 9.21 1.44
N SER A 255 -13.55 10.54 1.39
CA SER A 255 -13.91 11.43 2.51
C SER A 255 -15.43 11.59 2.69
N ARG A 256 -16.20 11.37 1.61
CA ARG A 256 -17.66 11.48 1.58
C ARG A 256 -18.36 10.14 1.79
N CYS A 257 -17.62 9.06 2.07
CA CYS A 257 -18.17 7.69 2.13
C CYS A 257 -19.33 7.51 3.13
N ARG A 258 -19.42 8.37 4.15
CA ARG A 258 -20.47 8.35 5.19
C ARG A 258 -21.49 9.49 5.06
N LEU A 259 -21.38 10.32 4.03
CA LEU A 259 -22.28 11.45 3.80
C LEU A 259 -23.38 11.05 2.83
N ASP A 260 -24.58 11.58 3.06
CA ASP A 260 -25.65 11.53 2.08
C ASP A 260 -25.27 12.36 0.85
N SER A 261 -25.82 12.01 -0.32
CA SER A 261 -25.48 12.68 -1.60
C SER A 261 -25.75 14.19 -1.60
N THR A 262 -26.56 14.69 -0.68
CA THR A 262 -26.93 16.10 -0.52
C THR A 262 -26.05 16.87 0.46
N GLU A 263 -25.26 16.20 1.30
CA GLU A 263 -24.38 16.85 2.27
C GLU A 263 -23.01 17.16 1.65
N ASP A 264 -22.48 18.36 1.86
CA ASP A 264 -21.15 18.77 1.36
C ASP A 264 -20.14 19.09 2.46
N LEU A 265 -20.59 19.14 3.72
CA LEU A 265 -19.73 19.39 4.87
C LEU A 265 -19.11 18.09 5.36
N ILE A 266 -17.80 18.00 5.28
CA ILE A 266 -17.02 16.83 5.69
C ILE A 266 -16.43 17.10 7.07
N ASP A 267 -16.78 16.27 8.06
CA ASP A 267 -16.07 16.21 9.36
C ASP A 267 -14.70 15.58 9.12
N TYR A 268 -13.71 16.43 8.88
CA TYR A 268 -12.35 15.96 8.57
C TYR A 268 -11.67 15.34 9.79
N LYS A 269 -12.14 15.58 11.03
CA LYS A 269 -11.60 14.95 12.24
C LYS A 269 -12.03 13.49 12.30
N ALA A 270 -13.26 13.19 11.88
CA ALA A 270 -13.76 11.82 11.81
C ALA A 270 -12.96 10.95 10.81
N LEU A 271 -12.42 11.52 9.73
CA LEU A 271 -11.65 10.79 8.71
C LEU A 271 -10.38 10.10 9.23
N PHE A 272 -9.88 10.49 10.40
CA PHE A 272 -8.68 9.92 11.02
C PHE A 272 -9.00 9.03 12.22
N LYS A 273 -10.29 8.79 12.49
CA LYS A 273 -10.68 7.81 13.49
C LYS A 273 -10.37 6.40 13.00
N GLU A 274 -10.37 5.48 13.94
CA GLU A 274 -10.26 4.07 13.67
C GLU A 274 -11.49 3.36 14.21
N ASP A 275 -11.82 2.22 13.62
CA ASP A 275 -12.86 1.34 14.13
C ASP A 275 -12.43 0.59 15.40
N GLU A 276 -13.31 -0.26 15.92
CA GLU A 276 -13.04 -1.07 17.12
C GLU A 276 -11.87 -2.04 16.97
N GLU A 277 -11.53 -2.44 15.74
CA GLU A 277 -10.40 -3.31 15.41
C GLU A 277 -9.14 -2.49 15.06
N GLY A 278 -9.19 -1.16 15.16
CA GLY A 278 -8.09 -0.24 14.86
C GLY A 278 -7.80 -0.09 13.37
N ASN A 279 -8.74 -0.44 12.50
CA ASN A 279 -8.62 -0.16 11.08
C ASN A 279 -8.89 1.33 10.83
N PRO A 280 -8.13 1.96 9.91
CA PRO A 280 -8.40 3.34 9.51
C PRO A 280 -9.71 3.45 8.72
N GLU A 281 -10.35 4.61 8.80
CA GLU A 281 -11.42 4.99 7.86
C GLU A 281 -10.99 4.85 6.38
N PRO A 282 -11.96 4.69 5.44
CA PRO A 282 -11.69 4.55 4.01
C PRO A 282 -10.77 5.63 3.44
N PHE A 283 -10.88 6.87 3.94
CA PHE A 283 -10.02 7.98 3.54
C PHE A 283 -8.53 7.72 3.81
N VAL A 284 -8.17 7.36 5.05
CA VAL A 284 -6.77 7.07 5.43
C VAL A 284 -6.29 5.78 4.78
N ALA A 285 -7.15 4.77 4.63
CA ALA A 285 -6.83 3.56 3.87
C ALA A 285 -6.50 3.87 2.39
N LYS A 286 -7.24 4.81 1.78
CA LYS A 286 -6.99 5.25 0.40
C LYS A 286 -5.68 6.02 0.25
N ILE A 287 -5.33 6.90 1.20
CA ILE A 287 -4.03 7.59 1.21
C ILE A 287 -2.88 6.57 1.21
N ARG A 288 -2.94 5.58 2.10
CA ARG A 288 -1.91 4.54 2.26
C ARG A 288 -1.80 3.63 1.03
N SER A 289 -2.92 3.23 0.44
CA SER A 289 -2.93 2.41 -0.79
C SER A 289 -2.42 3.19 -2.02
N GLN A 290 -2.76 4.47 -2.14
CA GLN A 290 -2.21 5.33 -3.19
C GLN A 290 -0.70 5.50 -3.05
N TYR A 291 -0.18 5.69 -1.83
CA TYR A 291 1.27 5.77 -1.58
C TYR A 291 2.00 4.51 -2.11
N VAL A 292 1.48 3.32 -1.84
CA VAL A 292 2.07 2.06 -2.33
C VAL A 292 1.96 1.96 -3.86
N SER A 293 0.84 2.39 -4.43
CA SER A 293 0.60 2.34 -5.88
C SER A 293 1.51 3.30 -6.65
N GLU A 294 1.68 4.52 -6.14
CA GLU A 294 2.58 5.55 -6.68
C GLU A 294 4.03 5.08 -6.66
N LYS A 295 4.49 4.47 -5.56
CA LYS A 295 5.83 3.88 -5.48
C LYS A 295 6.03 2.79 -6.53
N ARG A 296 5.05 1.88 -6.66
CA ARG A 296 5.12 0.79 -7.66
C ARG A 296 5.15 1.33 -9.08
N GLU A 297 4.39 2.37 -9.36
CA GLU A 297 4.40 3.03 -10.66
C GLU A 297 5.76 3.70 -10.93
N TYR A 298 6.31 4.42 -9.96
CA TYR A 298 7.62 5.05 -10.08
C TYR A 298 8.74 4.04 -10.35
N LEU A 299 8.75 2.92 -9.62
CA LEU A 299 9.71 1.83 -9.85
C LEU A 299 9.49 1.09 -11.18
N ARG A 300 8.26 1.08 -11.70
CA ARG A 300 7.98 0.56 -13.04
C ARG A 300 8.56 1.48 -14.12
N GLU A 301 8.44 2.79 -13.96
CA GLU A 301 9.09 3.77 -14.84
C GLU A 301 10.62 3.63 -14.79
N LEU A 302 11.18 3.41 -13.60
CA LEU A 302 12.61 3.12 -13.43
C LEU A 302 13.02 1.84 -14.17
N LYS A 303 12.31 0.73 -13.98
CA LYS A 303 12.57 -0.53 -14.69
C LYS A 303 12.54 -0.33 -16.21
N HIS A 304 11.58 0.44 -16.71
CA HIS A 304 11.50 0.76 -18.14
C HIS A 304 12.66 1.65 -18.63
N SER A 305 13.11 2.60 -17.81
CA SER A 305 14.28 3.46 -18.09
C SER A 305 15.59 2.66 -18.15
N LEU A 306 15.70 1.60 -17.36
CA LEU A 306 16.85 0.69 -17.34
C LEU A 306 16.90 -0.27 -18.54
N GLY A 307 15.79 -0.45 -19.26
CA GLY A 307 15.73 -1.31 -20.44
C GLY A 307 16.04 -2.78 -20.13
N ASP A 308 16.83 -3.42 -21.01
CA ASP A 308 17.17 -4.85 -20.94
C ASP A 308 18.45 -5.15 -20.14
N LEU A 309 18.92 -4.18 -19.33
CA LEU A 309 20.06 -4.39 -18.44
C LEU A 309 19.74 -5.55 -17.48
N ARG A 310 20.75 -6.40 -17.23
CA ARG A 310 20.65 -7.50 -16.27
C ARG A 310 21.26 -7.15 -14.94
N GLU A 311 22.34 -6.37 -14.98
CA GLU A 311 23.08 -5.91 -13.82
C GLU A 311 23.26 -4.40 -13.93
N LEU A 312 23.34 -3.73 -12.77
CA LEU A 312 23.47 -2.29 -12.65
C LEU A 312 24.76 -1.96 -11.92
N ASN A 313 25.45 -0.91 -12.37
CA ASN A 313 26.37 -0.17 -11.52
C ASN A 313 25.67 1.09 -10.94
N ALA A 314 26.35 1.81 -10.04
CA ALA A 314 25.76 2.97 -9.38
C ALA A 314 25.42 4.09 -10.38
N ASP A 315 26.24 4.28 -11.41
CA ASP A 315 26.05 5.33 -12.41
C ASP A 315 24.85 5.04 -13.32
N ASP A 316 24.62 3.78 -13.70
CA ASP A 316 23.43 3.36 -14.46
C ASP A 316 22.15 3.71 -13.70
N LEU A 317 22.12 3.40 -12.40
CA LEU A 317 20.97 3.65 -11.54
C LEU A 317 20.77 5.16 -11.33
N LYS A 318 21.86 5.91 -11.11
CA LYS A 318 21.81 7.38 -11.01
C LYS A 318 21.25 8.01 -12.27
N ALA A 319 21.80 7.65 -13.43
CA ALA A 319 21.35 8.15 -14.73
C ALA A 319 19.87 7.80 -15.00
N ALA A 320 19.44 6.60 -14.62
CA ALA A 320 18.06 6.17 -14.80
C ALA A 320 17.08 6.98 -13.93
N PHE A 321 17.42 7.23 -12.67
CA PHE A 321 16.64 8.09 -11.77
C PHE A 321 16.57 9.52 -12.28
N SER A 322 17.71 10.14 -12.61
CA SER A 322 17.74 11.52 -13.12
C SER A 322 16.94 11.69 -14.42
N ARG A 323 16.85 10.64 -15.25
CA ARG A 323 16.04 10.65 -16.47
C ARG A 323 14.54 10.66 -16.19
N ILE A 324 14.09 9.87 -15.21
CA ILE A 324 12.66 9.76 -14.90
C ILE A 324 12.19 10.81 -13.90
N ASP A 325 13.08 11.39 -13.10
CA ASP A 325 12.79 12.39 -12.07
C ASP A 325 13.89 13.46 -12.05
N PRO A 326 13.88 14.43 -13.00
CA PRO A 326 14.93 15.45 -13.11
C PRO A 326 15.02 16.41 -11.93
N ALA A 327 14.01 16.42 -11.04
CA ALA A 327 14.00 17.27 -9.85
C ALA A 327 14.54 16.56 -8.60
N ILE A 328 14.97 15.29 -8.72
CA ILE A 328 15.60 14.58 -7.61
C ILE A 328 16.90 15.26 -7.23
N ASP A 329 17.07 15.55 -5.94
CA ASP A 329 18.31 16.10 -5.40
C ASP A 329 19.35 14.99 -5.15
N ASP A 330 20.62 15.37 -5.13
CA ASP A 330 21.74 14.43 -4.99
C ASP A 330 21.65 13.61 -3.69
N GLN A 331 21.16 14.20 -2.59
CA GLN A 331 21.04 13.52 -1.31
C GLN A 331 19.98 12.41 -1.37
N THR A 332 18.81 12.69 -1.94
CA THR A 332 17.75 11.70 -2.16
C THR A 332 18.21 10.61 -3.13
N LEU A 333 18.91 11.00 -4.20
CA LEU A 333 19.44 10.07 -5.18
C LEU A 333 20.46 9.10 -4.56
N ASP A 334 21.42 9.62 -3.80
CA ASP A 334 22.42 8.81 -3.11
C ASP A 334 21.78 7.88 -2.07
N ALA A 335 20.71 8.33 -1.40
CA ALA A 335 19.94 7.47 -0.49
C ALA A 335 19.28 6.29 -1.24
N TYR A 336 18.69 6.53 -2.42
CA TYR A 336 18.08 5.46 -3.23
C TYR A 336 19.11 4.49 -3.78
N VAL A 337 20.26 5.00 -4.24
CA VAL A 337 21.38 4.15 -4.63
C VAL A 337 21.86 3.32 -3.43
N GLY A 338 22.05 3.94 -2.26
CA GLY A 338 22.45 3.22 -1.04
C GLY A 338 21.49 2.08 -0.66
N LEU A 339 20.18 2.28 -0.84
CA LEU A 339 19.15 1.25 -0.64
C LEU A 339 19.31 0.08 -1.62
N ALA A 340 19.49 0.36 -2.91
CA ALA A 340 19.61 -0.66 -3.95
C ALA A 340 20.83 -1.57 -3.77
N TYR A 341 21.94 -1.04 -3.24
CA TYR A 341 23.19 -1.78 -3.04
C TYR A 341 23.31 -2.40 -1.64
N GLN A 342 22.38 -2.12 -0.71
CA GLN A 342 22.47 -2.56 0.69
C GLN A 342 23.86 -2.29 1.28
N VAL A 343 24.36 -1.05 1.16
CA VAL A 343 25.71 -0.70 1.62
C VAL A 343 25.79 -0.85 3.14
N ARG A 344 26.12 -2.05 3.62
CA ARG A 344 26.87 -2.19 4.87
C ARG A 344 28.20 -1.50 4.58
N ARG A 345 28.54 -0.51 5.39
CA ARG A 345 29.64 0.47 5.23
C ARG A 345 31.05 -0.11 5.07
N GLU A 346 31.22 -1.40 4.76
CA GLU A 346 32.51 -2.09 4.86
C GLU A 346 33.15 -2.50 3.54
N GLN A 347 32.47 -2.40 2.37
CA GLN A 347 33.15 -2.56 1.07
C GLN A 347 32.51 -1.66 -0.02
N PRO A 348 33.17 -0.58 -0.46
CA PRO A 348 32.69 0.32 -1.51
C PRO A 348 33.15 -0.09 -2.92
N ASP A 349 33.37 -1.37 -3.18
CA ASP A 349 33.83 -1.82 -4.49
C ASP A 349 32.67 -2.38 -5.33
N GLN A 350 32.13 -1.52 -6.19
CA GLN A 350 31.78 -1.75 -7.60
C GLN A 350 31.11 -3.07 -8.03
N GLN A 351 30.43 -3.81 -7.16
CA GLN A 351 29.81 -5.06 -7.59
C GLN A 351 28.47 -4.77 -8.24
N ALA A 352 28.36 -5.10 -9.53
CA ALA A 352 27.13 -4.95 -10.27
C ALA A 352 26.03 -5.78 -9.60
N VAL A 353 24.86 -5.17 -9.38
CA VAL A 353 23.72 -5.83 -8.71
C VAL A 353 22.68 -6.19 -9.76
N PRO A 354 22.11 -7.42 -9.72
CA PRO A 354 21.00 -7.77 -10.61
C PRO A 354 19.85 -6.76 -10.51
N VAL A 355 19.31 -6.35 -11.66
CA VAL A 355 18.24 -5.34 -11.73
C VAL A 355 17.07 -5.69 -10.82
N ASP A 356 16.62 -6.94 -10.85
CA ASP A 356 15.47 -7.37 -10.05
C ASP A 356 15.78 -7.30 -8.54
N THR A 357 17.00 -7.64 -8.11
CA THR A 357 17.43 -7.49 -6.72
C THR A 357 17.47 -6.02 -6.28
N ALA A 358 17.98 -5.13 -7.13
CA ALA A 358 17.98 -3.70 -6.84
C ALA A 358 16.55 -3.15 -6.72
N LEU A 359 15.66 -3.54 -7.63
CA LEU A 359 14.25 -3.14 -7.61
C LEU A 359 13.50 -3.71 -6.40
N GLU A 360 13.77 -4.94 -5.97
CA GLU A 360 13.21 -5.53 -4.75
C GLU A 360 13.62 -4.73 -3.51
N ARG A 361 14.89 -4.34 -3.42
CA ARG A 361 15.41 -3.52 -2.31
C ARG A 361 14.80 -2.12 -2.29
N LEU A 362 14.68 -1.48 -3.45
CA LEU A 362 13.99 -0.19 -3.61
C LEU A 362 12.49 -0.32 -3.27
N LEU A 363 11.87 -1.43 -3.63
CA LEU A 363 10.47 -1.73 -3.29
C LEU A 363 10.29 -1.96 -1.78
N ALA A 364 11.31 -2.45 -1.07
CA ALA A 364 11.29 -2.53 0.38
C ALA A 364 11.49 -1.14 1.04
N GLY A 365 12.31 -0.26 0.48
CA GLY A 365 12.61 1.08 1.02
C GLY A 365 11.52 2.15 0.83
N ASP A 366 11.69 3.32 1.45
CA ASP A 366 10.90 4.54 1.18
C ASP A 366 11.44 5.26 -0.07
N VAL A 367 10.94 4.86 -1.24
CA VAL A 367 11.29 5.47 -2.54
C VAL A 367 10.07 6.20 -3.09
N ARG A 368 10.25 7.47 -3.44
CA ARG A 368 9.20 8.36 -3.93
C ARG A 368 9.74 9.30 -5.00
N ARG A 369 8.83 9.73 -5.85
CA ARG A 369 9.09 10.75 -6.85
C ARG A 369 9.12 12.13 -6.16
N VAL A 370 10.11 12.95 -6.52
CA VAL A 370 10.35 14.30 -6.00
C VAL A 370 9.72 15.36 -6.90
N GLY A 371 9.82 15.21 -8.22
CA GLY A 371 9.29 16.16 -9.20
C GLY A 371 8.12 15.66 -10.04
N PRO A 372 7.53 16.51 -10.90
CA PRO A 372 6.55 16.07 -11.88
C PRO A 372 7.17 15.07 -12.87
N SER A 373 6.38 14.11 -13.36
CA SER A 373 6.86 13.16 -14.38
C SER A 373 7.15 13.89 -15.70
N PRO A 374 8.30 13.63 -16.35
CA PRO A 374 8.66 14.25 -17.63
C PRO A 374 7.64 13.97 -18.74
N ARG A 375 6.92 12.84 -18.67
CA ARG A 375 5.92 12.43 -19.67
C ARG A 375 4.61 13.23 -19.59
N LYS A 376 4.48 14.17 -18.65
CA LYS A 376 3.28 14.99 -18.43
C LYS A 376 3.51 16.49 -18.66
N GLN A 377 4.63 16.88 -19.29
CA GLN A 377 4.82 18.23 -19.81
C GLN A 377 4.34 18.34 -21.24
#